data_AF-A0A1K2H567-F1
#
_entry.id   AF-A0A1K2H567-F1
#
_cell.length_a   1.000
_cell.length_b   1.000
_cell.length_c   1.000
_cell.angle_alpha   90.00
_cell.angle_beta   90.00
_cell.angle_gamma   90.00
#
_symmetry.space_group_name_H-M   'P 1'
#
loop_
_entity.id
_entity.type
_entity.pdbx_description
1 polymer ?
#
loop_
_entity_poly.entity_id
_entity_poly.type
_entity_poly.pdbx_seq_one_letter_code
_entity_poly.pdbx_strand_id
1 'polypeptide(L)'
;MSKNAVEMQEIGTYYKQVREERGYTLSDVAMSSDYLDKSQLSRFESCENMLSADRFLAAINGLNMTPSEFFALKSNEPSQYHIFATKMMKYVMKKEVQGLKSLIKPKARMKMDKIFNILAKSAILDISQENLITTTEKKFLENYLLNIPQWTFFEVNIFGMCLEILDEDEVYDLGQDMLASNELTQIIAFNGEIVKKTAINLYVYLISKGWYRRAEKIEKEFDTLLTDWNIEEKISLHIFKTF
;
A
#
# COMPACT_ATOMS: atom_id res chain seq x y z
N MET A 1 4.94 34.77 1.65
CA MET A 1 4.08 33.98 2.56
C MET A 1 4.80 32.69 2.86
N SER A 2 5.21 32.52 4.12
CA SER A 2 6.10 31.46 4.58
C SER A 2 5.48 30.08 4.39
N LYS A 3 6.23 29.14 3.79
CA LYS A 3 5.95 27.71 3.89
C LYS A 3 6.17 27.33 5.36
N ASN A 4 5.11 26.97 6.07
CA ASN A 4 5.27 26.24 7.34
C ASN A 4 5.89 24.89 7.01
N ALA A 5 7.21 24.79 7.19
CA ALA A 5 7.84 23.49 7.40
C ALA A 5 7.24 22.95 8.71
N VAL A 6 6.52 21.84 8.63
CA VAL A 6 6.13 21.10 9.83
C VAL A 6 7.44 20.65 10.45
N GLU A 7 7.83 21.23 11.59
CA GLU A 7 8.98 20.76 12.35
C GLU A 7 8.72 19.29 12.71
N MET A 8 9.62 18.42 12.27
CA MET A 8 9.51 16.99 12.52
C MET A 8 9.76 16.74 14.01
N GLN A 9 8.68 16.73 14.79
CA GLN A 9 8.74 16.44 16.22
C GLN A 9 9.33 15.04 16.45
N GLU A 10 10.31 14.99 17.34
CA GLU A 10 10.94 13.74 17.77
C GLU A 10 9.92 12.81 18.42
N ILE A 11 10.08 11.50 18.19
CA ILE A 11 9.07 10.51 18.57
C ILE A 11 8.86 10.41 20.08
N GLY A 12 9.92 10.63 20.88
CA GLY A 12 9.84 10.67 22.34
C GLY A 12 9.00 11.84 22.85
N THR A 13 9.29 13.04 22.36
CA THR A 13 8.52 14.25 22.65
C THR A 13 7.07 14.14 22.20
N TYR A 14 6.83 13.56 21.02
CA TYR A 14 5.47 13.30 20.54
C TYR A 14 4.73 12.28 21.42
N TYR A 15 5.38 11.19 21.83
CA TYR A 15 4.80 10.20 22.74
C TYR A 15 4.39 10.84 24.07
N LYS A 16 5.27 11.69 24.65
CA LYS A 16 4.96 12.44 25.88
C LYS A 16 3.68 13.25 25.74
N GLN A 17 3.57 14.01 24.65
CA GLN A 17 2.39 14.81 24.35
C GLN A 17 1.13 13.95 24.30
N VAL A 18 1.14 12.84 23.53
CA VAL A 18 -0.01 11.94 23.42
C VAL A 18 -0.37 11.31 24.77
N ARG A 19 0.63 10.89 25.57
CA ARG A 19 0.40 10.33 26.91
C ARG A 19 -0.29 11.33 27.82
N GLU A 20 0.21 12.57 27.87
CA GLU A 20 -0.29 13.64 28.74
C GLU A 20 -1.68 14.11 28.30
N GLU A 21 -1.93 14.28 27.01
CA GLU A 21 -3.25 14.63 26.46
C GLU A 21 -4.32 13.58 26.77
N ARG A 22 -3.92 12.30 26.85
CA ARG A 22 -4.80 11.19 27.25
C ARG A 22 -4.91 11.01 28.77
N GLY A 23 -4.19 11.81 29.57
CA GLY A 23 -4.27 11.80 31.03
C GLY A 23 -3.52 10.67 31.72
N TYR A 24 -2.66 9.93 31.02
CA TYR A 24 -1.85 8.86 31.63
C TYR A 24 -0.61 9.45 32.31
N THR A 25 -0.28 8.96 33.50
CA THR A 25 1.02 9.21 34.12
C THR A 25 2.06 8.23 33.59
N LEU A 26 3.36 8.55 33.78
CA LEU A 26 4.43 7.58 33.50
C LEU A 26 4.27 6.29 34.31
N SER A 27 3.71 6.37 35.52
CA SER A 27 3.47 5.20 36.36
C SER A 27 2.38 4.30 35.78
N ASP A 28 1.30 4.87 35.24
CA ASP A 28 0.20 4.11 34.64
C ASP A 28 0.71 3.23 33.49
N VAL A 29 1.57 3.79 32.63
CA VAL A 29 2.17 3.07 31.51
C VAL A 29 3.21 2.05 31.99
N ALA A 30 4.08 2.40 32.95
CA ALA A 30 5.08 1.47 33.45
C ALA A 30 4.45 0.24 34.13
N MET A 31 3.29 0.39 34.77
CA MET A 31 2.57 -0.73 35.38
C MET A 31 1.85 -1.64 34.37
N SER A 32 1.73 -1.23 33.10
CA SER A 32 1.09 -2.04 32.06
C SER A 32 2.05 -3.01 31.36
N SER A 33 3.32 -3.07 31.77
CA SER A 33 4.33 -3.94 31.16
C SER A 33 5.45 -4.33 32.14
N ASP A 34 5.83 -5.61 32.17
CA ASP A 34 6.88 -6.13 33.05
C ASP A 34 8.31 -5.72 32.63
N TYR A 35 8.48 -5.16 31.44
CA TYR A 35 9.79 -4.87 30.84
C TYR A 35 9.99 -3.40 30.44
N LEU A 36 9.13 -2.51 30.96
CA LEU A 36 9.17 -1.07 30.76
C LEU A 36 9.07 -0.34 32.09
N ASP A 37 10.14 0.33 32.50
CA ASP A 37 10.13 1.09 33.76
C ASP A 37 9.93 2.60 33.55
N LYS A 38 9.54 3.28 34.63
CA LYS A 38 9.27 4.73 34.64
C LYS A 38 10.49 5.55 34.21
N SER A 39 11.71 5.12 34.55
CA SER A 39 12.93 5.85 34.22
C SER A 39 13.26 5.75 32.72
N GLN A 40 13.01 4.58 32.11
CA GLN A 40 13.16 4.37 30.67
C GLN A 40 12.17 5.24 29.89
N LEU A 41 10.90 5.25 30.30
CA LEU A 41 9.87 6.13 29.71
C LEU A 41 10.25 7.60 29.82
N SER A 42 10.68 8.06 31.00
CA SER A 42 11.08 9.45 31.20
C SER A 42 12.25 9.85 30.30
N ARG A 43 13.28 9.00 30.18
CA ARG A 43 14.45 9.28 29.32
C ARG A 43 14.09 9.26 27.84
N PHE A 44 13.14 8.39 27.46
CA PHE A 44 12.60 8.37 26.10
C PHE A 44 11.84 9.64 25.75
N GLU A 45 10.95 10.08 26.64
CA GLU A 45 10.18 11.31 26.45
C GLU A 45 11.04 12.58 26.41
N SER A 46 12.19 12.56 27.07
CA SER A 46 13.21 13.62 27.02
C SER A 46 14.23 13.45 25.88
N CYS A 47 14.05 12.45 25.01
CA CYS A 47 14.96 12.12 23.90
C CYS A 47 16.41 11.82 24.34
N GLU A 48 16.63 11.50 25.61
CA GLU A 48 17.95 11.11 26.12
C GLU A 48 18.32 9.69 25.71
N ASN A 49 17.34 8.79 25.62
CA ASN A 49 17.53 7.40 25.19
C ASN A 49 16.32 6.88 24.42
N MET A 50 16.57 6.21 23.29
CA MET A 50 15.50 5.56 22.52
C MET A 50 15.06 4.24 23.18
N LEU A 51 13.76 3.94 23.13
CA LEU A 51 13.26 2.61 23.45
C LEU A 51 13.57 1.63 22.30
N SER A 52 13.78 0.36 22.66
CA SER A 52 13.71 -0.72 21.67
C SER A 52 12.29 -0.83 21.10
N ALA A 53 12.15 -1.45 19.92
CA ALA A 53 10.85 -1.62 19.27
C ALA A 53 9.81 -2.26 20.20
N ASP A 54 10.15 -3.37 20.86
CA ASP A 54 9.23 -4.08 21.76
C ASP A 54 8.78 -3.22 22.94
N ARG A 55 9.69 -2.44 23.52
CA ARG A 55 9.37 -1.52 24.63
C ARG A 55 8.51 -0.36 24.17
N PHE A 56 8.75 0.15 22.96
CA PHE A 56 7.94 1.21 22.40
C PHE A 56 6.53 0.73 22.05
N LEU A 57 6.39 -0.47 21.50
CA LEU A 57 5.09 -1.10 21.29
C LEU A 57 4.34 -1.31 22.61
N ALA A 58 5.02 -1.77 23.65
CA ALA A 58 4.45 -1.87 24.99
C ALA A 58 4.01 -0.50 25.54
N ALA A 59 4.80 0.55 25.32
CA ALA A 59 4.46 1.92 25.72
C ALA A 59 3.22 2.45 24.98
N ILE A 60 3.07 2.17 23.69
CA ILE A 60 1.88 2.52 22.90
C ILE A 60 0.65 1.76 23.41
N ASN A 61 0.79 0.45 23.64
CA ASN A 61 -0.29 -0.37 24.19
C ASN A 61 -0.74 0.12 25.58
N GLY A 62 0.19 0.59 26.41
CA GLY A 62 -0.11 1.20 27.71
C GLY A 62 -0.97 2.46 27.64
N LEU A 63 -1.06 3.12 26.48
CA LEU A 63 -1.99 4.23 26.23
C LEU A 63 -3.37 3.78 25.74
N ASN A 64 -3.62 2.46 25.66
CA ASN A 64 -4.76 1.86 24.96
C ASN A 64 -4.88 2.36 23.52
N MET A 65 -3.76 2.29 22.80
CA MET A 65 -3.68 2.59 21.37
C MET A 65 -3.00 1.45 20.65
N THR A 66 -3.37 1.27 19.39
CA THR A 66 -2.60 0.46 18.44
C THR A 66 -1.46 1.29 17.86
N PRO A 67 -0.38 0.66 17.34
CA PRO A 67 0.66 1.38 16.60
C PRO A 67 0.08 2.18 15.41
N SER A 68 -0.92 1.64 14.72
CA SER A 68 -1.58 2.29 13.60
C SER A 68 -2.25 3.61 14.02
N GLU A 69 -3.00 3.64 15.13
CA GLU A 69 -3.60 4.86 15.64
C GLU A 69 -2.55 5.89 16.07
N PHE A 70 -1.51 5.43 16.79
CA PHE A 70 -0.45 6.30 17.28
C PHE A 70 0.29 7.00 16.12
N PHE A 71 0.68 6.22 15.10
CA PHE A 71 1.40 6.76 13.96
C PHE A 71 0.49 7.50 12.98
N ALA A 72 -0.81 7.20 12.89
CA ALA A 72 -1.72 7.96 12.04
C ALA A 72 -1.90 9.41 12.53
N LEU A 73 -1.83 9.63 13.84
CA LEU A 73 -1.94 10.95 14.45
C LEU A 73 -0.61 11.72 14.43
N LYS A 74 0.52 11.03 14.33
CA LYS A 74 1.82 11.67 14.11
C LYS A 74 1.88 12.12 12.67
N SER A 75 2.20 13.40 12.42
CA SER A 75 2.58 13.83 11.07
C SER A 75 3.84 13.06 10.67
N ASN A 76 3.64 11.97 9.94
CA ASN A 76 4.70 11.10 9.48
C ASN A 76 5.06 11.45 8.04
N GLU A 77 6.34 11.38 7.76
CA GLU A 77 6.82 11.48 6.40
C GLU A 77 6.20 10.36 5.57
N PRO A 78 5.55 10.69 4.44
CA PRO A 78 4.96 9.68 3.58
C PRO A 78 6.04 8.73 3.05
N SER A 79 5.66 7.48 2.81
CA SER A 79 6.58 6.51 2.21
C SER A 79 7.04 6.97 0.81
N GLN A 80 8.20 6.49 0.37
CA GLN A 80 8.70 6.80 -0.98
C GLN A 80 7.69 6.43 -2.07
N TYR A 81 6.95 5.33 -1.89
CA TYR A 81 5.87 4.94 -2.80
C TYR A 81 4.71 5.93 -2.76
N HIS A 82 4.26 6.37 -1.58
CA HIS A 82 3.17 7.34 -1.47
C HIS A 82 3.52 8.67 -2.16
N ILE A 83 4.75 9.16 -1.97
CA ILE A 83 5.24 10.37 -2.65
C ILE A 83 5.23 10.18 -4.17
N PHE A 84 5.78 9.05 -4.64
CA PHE A 84 5.82 8.72 -6.06
C PHE A 84 4.40 8.60 -6.66
N ALA A 85 3.54 7.78 -6.06
CA ALA A 85 2.18 7.52 -6.52
C ALA A 85 1.34 8.80 -6.55
N THR A 86 1.44 9.65 -5.52
CA THR A 86 0.74 10.94 -5.49
C THR A 86 1.19 11.86 -6.63
N LYS A 87 2.50 11.92 -6.92
CA LYS A 87 3.02 12.73 -8.02
C LYS A 87 2.61 12.17 -9.38
N MET A 88 2.70 10.86 -9.56
CA MET A 88 2.29 10.16 -10.77
C MET A 88 0.80 10.38 -11.06
N MET A 89 -0.07 10.17 -10.06
CA MET A 89 -1.52 10.32 -10.22
C MET A 89 -1.91 11.75 -10.63
N LYS A 90 -1.21 12.78 -10.13
CA LYS A 90 -1.40 14.16 -10.58
C LYS A 90 -1.15 14.34 -12.09
N TYR A 91 -0.16 13.64 -12.64
CA TYR A 91 0.10 13.67 -14.08
C TYR A 91 -0.92 12.84 -14.86
N VAL A 92 -1.32 11.65 -14.36
CA VAL A 92 -2.36 10.82 -14.98
C VAL A 92 -3.68 11.59 -15.11
N MET A 93 -4.14 12.22 -14.03
CA MET A 93 -5.39 12.99 -14.02
C MET A 93 -5.39 14.18 -14.99
N LYS A 94 -4.21 14.74 -15.26
CA LYS A 94 -4.02 15.83 -16.23
C LYS A 94 -3.65 15.34 -17.63
N LYS A 95 -3.52 14.02 -17.83
CA LYS A 95 -2.98 13.39 -19.05
C LYS A 95 -1.62 13.97 -19.47
N GLU A 96 -0.78 14.31 -18.49
CA GLU A 96 0.51 14.98 -18.72
C GLU A 96 1.65 13.97 -18.94
N VAL A 97 1.79 13.48 -20.17
CA VAL A 97 2.79 12.46 -20.55
C VAL A 97 4.23 12.89 -20.21
N GLN A 98 4.60 14.15 -20.45
CA GLN A 98 5.95 14.64 -20.14
C GLN A 98 6.23 14.65 -18.63
N GLY A 99 5.20 14.94 -17.82
CA GLY A 99 5.26 14.82 -16.37
C GLY A 99 5.55 13.39 -15.93
N LEU A 100 4.88 12.38 -16.53
CA LEU A 100 5.17 10.97 -16.27
C LEU A 100 6.58 10.57 -16.71
N LYS A 101 7.03 11.02 -17.89
CA LYS A 101 8.41 10.77 -18.37
C LYS A 101 9.45 11.34 -17.41
N SER A 102 9.17 12.48 -16.76
CA SER A 102 10.07 13.08 -15.76
C SER A 102 10.24 12.24 -14.48
N LEU A 103 9.35 11.25 -14.24
CA LEU A 103 9.46 10.32 -13.12
C LEU A 103 10.43 9.18 -13.39
N ILE A 104 10.77 8.92 -14.66
CA ILE A 104 11.62 7.81 -15.06
C ILE A 104 13.07 8.13 -14.71
N LYS A 105 13.67 7.31 -13.85
CA LYS A 105 15.08 7.40 -13.47
C LYS A 105 15.95 6.58 -14.44
N PRO A 106 16.79 7.20 -15.28
CA PRO A 106 17.70 6.45 -16.14
C PRO A 106 18.71 5.66 -15.29
N LYS A 107 19.04 4.45 -15.74
CA LYS A 107 20.02 3.55 -15.08
C LYS A 107 19.65 3.19 -13.63
N ALA A 108 18.36 3.02 -13.35
CA ALA A 108 17.86 2.56 -12.04
C ALA A 108 18.55 1.26 -11.58
N ARG A 109 19.26 1.34 -10.45
CA ARG A 109 19.96 0.19 -9.85
C ARG A 109 19.13 -0.48 -8.76
N MET A 110 18.44 0.31 -7.94
CA MET A 110 17.61 -0.19 -6.86
C MET A 110 16.35 -0.87 -7.39
N LYS A 111 15.93 -1.95 -6.71
CA LYS A 111 14.70 -2.70 -7.04
C LYS A 111 13.48 -1.78 -7.10
N MET A 112 13.34 -0.88 -6.11
CA MET A 112 12.25 0.10 -6.04
C MET A 112 12.24 1.08 -7.23
N ASP A 113 13.40 1.61 -7.63
CA ASP A 113 13.48 2.53 -8.76
C ASP A 113 13.09 1.85 -10.08
N LYS A 114 13.43 0.56 -10.24
CA LYS A 114 13.01 -0.24 -11.40
C LYS A 114 11.49 -0.40 -11.42
N ILE A 115 10.88 -0.74 -10.29
CA ILE A 115 9.41 -0.84 -10.15
C ILE A 115 8.76 0.50 -10.47
N PHE A 116 9.25 1.61 -9.91
CA PHE A 116 8.68 2.94 -10.15
C PHE A 116 8.79 3.37 -11.63
N ASN A 117 9.90 3.05 -12.29
CA ASN A 117 10.01 3.25 -13.73
C ASN A 117 8.95 2.47 -14.50
N ILE A 118 8.71 1.21 -14.13
CA ILE A 118 7.70 0.36 -14.76
C ILE A 118 6.30 0.94 -14.55
N LEU A 119 5.95 1.35 -13.33
CA LEU A 119 4.66 1.99 -13.04
C LEU A 119 4.46 3.28 -13.84
N ALA A 120 5.49 4.14 -13.94
CA ALA A 120 5.41 5.36 -14.74
C ALA A 120 5.22 5.06 -16.24
N LYS A 121 5.90 4.04 -16.76
CA LYS A 121 5.78 3.60 -18.16
C LYS A 121 4.44 2.92 -18.44
N SER A 122 3.90 2.15 -17.49
CA SER A 122 2.56 1.57 -17.57
C SER A 122 1.51 2.68 -17.65
N ALA A 123 1.62 3.69 -16.79
CA ALA A 123 0.74 4.85 -16.83
C ALA A 123 0.85 5.65 -18.15
N ILE A 124 2.04 5.74 -18.75
CA ILE A 124 2.22 6.35 -20.09
C ILE A 124 1.49 5.53 -21.15
N LEU A 125 1.66 4.20 -21.14
CA LEU A 125 0.98 3.29 -22.06
C LEU A 125 -0.55 3.49 -21.98
N ASP A 126 -1.12 3.53 -20.77
CA ASP A 126 -2.56 3.69 -20.58
C ASP A 126 -3.09 5.00 -21.18
N ILE A 127 -2.41 6.13 -20.94
CA ILE A 127 -2.94 7.45 -21.33
C ILE A 127 -2.58 7.88 -22.76
N SER A 128 -1.48 7.39 -23.33
CA SER A 128 -0.99 7.83 -24.65
C SER A 128 -0.78 6.72 -25.66
N GLN A 129 -0.94 5.44 -25.26
CA GLN A 129 -0.66 4.27 -26.08
C GLN A 129 0.81 4.14 -26.52
N GLU A 130 1.70 4.94 -25.92
CA GLU A 130 3.14 4.88 -26.16
C GLU A 130 3.76 3.79 -25.28
N ASN A 131 4.14 2.66 -25.89
CA ASN A 131 4.80 1.59 -25.16
C ASN A 131 6.30 1.88 -24.98
N LEU A 132 6.71 2.13 -23.73
CA LEU A 132 8.10 2.34 -23.32
C LEU A 132 8.67 1.17 -22.49
N ILE A 133 7.88 0.12 -22.27
CA ILE A 133 8.26 -1.05 -21.48
C ILE A 133 9.18 -1.93 -22.31
N THR A 134 10.31 -2.33 -21.72
CA THR A 134 11.23 -3.29 -22.33
C THR A 134 10.90 -4.71 -21.89
N THR A 135 11.26 -5.70 -22.71
CA THR A 135 11.11 -7.13 -22.35
C THR A 135 11.85 -7.49 -21.04
N THR A 136 13.00 -6.85 -20.78
CA THR A 136 13.75 -7.04 -19.54
C THR A 136 13.00 -6.51 -18.32
N GLU A 137 12.33 -5.37 -18.45
CA GLU A 137 11.51 -4.80 -17.38
C GLU A 137 10.26 -5.64 -17.11
N LYS A 138 9.60 -6.13 -18.17
CA LYS A 138 8.47 -7.06 -18.06
C LYS A 138 8.86 -8.32 -17.28
N LYS A 139 9.91 -9.02 -17.71
CA LYS A 139 10.43 -10.22 -17.01
C LYS A 139 10.85 -9.92 -15.58
N PHE A 140 11.44 -8.74 -15.32
CA PHE A 140 11.79 -8.35 -13.97
C PHE A 140 10.55 -8.20 -13.07
N LEU A 141 9.45 -7.65 -13.59
CA LEU A 141 8.21 -7.49 -12.84
C LEU A 141 7.52 -8.85 -12.58
N GLU A 142 7.45 -9.72 -13.58
CA GLU A 142 6.88 -11.07 -13.44
C GLU A 142 7.63 -11.86 -12.35
N ASN A 143 8.97 -11.92 -12.46
CA ASN A 143 9.80 -12.55 -11.45
C ASN A 143 9.67 -11.87 -10.07
N TYR A 144 9.37 -10.58 -10.02
CA TYR A 144 9.12 -9.91 -8.74
C TYR A 144 7.84 -10.43 -8.09
N LEU A 145 6.71 -10.40 -8.81
CA LEU A 145 5.39 -10.71 -8.28
C LEU A 145 5.22 -12.20 -7.98
N LEU A 146 5.75 -13.10 -8.83
CA LEU A 146 5.70 -14.55 -8.63
C LEU A 146 6.41 -15.04 -7.35
N ASN A 147 7.33 -14.24 -6.80
CA ASN A 147 8.11 -14.58 -5.61
C ASN A 147 7.60 -13.87 -4.35
N ILE A 148 6.41 -13.27 -4.38
CA ILE A 148 5.80 -12.61 -3.22
C ILE A 148 5.05 -13.63 -2.37
N PRO A 149 5.46 -13.88 -1.11
CA PRO A 149 4.76 -14.81 -0.24
C PRO A 149 3.48 -14.24 0.35
N GLN A 150 3.43 -12.92 0.56
CA GLN A 150 2.30 -12.19 1.14
C GLN A 150 2.13 -10.86 0.44
N TRP A 151 0.96 -10.66 -0.15
CA TRP A 151 0.60 -9.48 -0.92
C TRP A 151 0.17 -8.34 0.00
N THR A 152 1.04 -7.33 0.08
CA THR A 152 0.71 -6.09 0.78
C THR A 152 0.05 -5.10 -0.16
N PHE A 153 -0.41 -3.98 0.39
CA PHE A 153 -0.90 -2.83 -0.38
C PHE A 153 0.01 -2.48 -1.55
N PHE A 154 1.34 -2.58 -1.37
CA PHE A 154 2.30 -2.21 -2.41
C PHE A 154 2.21 -3.15 -3.62
N GLU A 155 2.27 -4.47 -3.42
CA GLU A 155 2.21 -5.47 -4.50
C GLU A 155 0.86 -5.45 -5.22
N VAL A 156 -0.23 -5.33 -4.48
CA VAL A 156 -1.59 -5.28 -5.05
C VAL A 156 -1.75 -4.08 -5.99
N ASN A 157 -1.21 -2.91 -5.63
CA ASN A 157 -1.23 -1.75 -6.52
C ASN A 157 -0.33 -1.93 -7.75
N ILE A 158 0.84 -2.54 -7.58
CA ILE A 158 1.74 -2.81 -8.71
C ILE A 158 1.03 -3.68 -9.74
N PHE A 159 0.44 -4.79 -9.30
CA PHE A 159 -0.26 -5.71 -10.18
C PHE A 159 -1.43 -5.04 -10.89
N GLY A 160 -2.31 -4.34 -10.14
CA GLY A 160 -3.46 -3.65 -10.73
C GLY A 160 -3.09 -2.57 -11.75
N MET A 161 -1.93 -1.93 -11.61
CA MET A 161 -1.42 -0.93 -12.55
C MET A 161 -0.71 -1.52 -13.78
N CYS A 162 -0.41 -2.81 -13.77
CA CYS A 162 0.47 -3.45 -14.75
C CYS A 162 -0.20 -4.60 -15.52
N LEU A 163 -1.53 -4.74 -15.45
CA LEU A 163 -2.27 -5.78 -16.17
C LEU A 163 -1.99 -5.75 -17.69
N GLU A 164 -1.94 -4.57 -18.31
CA GLU A 164 -1.69 -4.43 -19.76
C GLU A 164 -0.23 -4.71 -20.18
N ILE A 165 0.72 -4.73 -19.24
CA ILE A 165 2.14 -4.94 -19.57
C ILE A 165 2.61 -6.38 -19.32
N LEU A 166 1.92 -7.12 -18.44
CA LEU A 166 2.23 -8.50 -18.08
C LEU A 166 1.79 -9.47 -19.19
N ASP A 167 2.36 -10.68 -19.23
CA ASP A 167 1.87 -11.73 -20.12
C ASP A 167 0.48 -12.19 -19.68
N GLU A 168 -0.42 -12.47 -20.62
CA GLU A 168 -1.83 -12.73 -20.29
C GLU A 168 -2.01 -13.96 -19.38
N ASP A 169 -1.15 -14.98 -19.56
CA ASP A 169 -1.10 -16.16 -18.68
C ASP A 169 -0.64 -15.80 -17.27
N GLU A 170 0.41 -14.99 -17.16
CA GLU A 170 0.93 -14.48 -15.87
C GLU A 170 -0.10 -13.60 -15.16
N VAL A 171 -0.87 -12.79 -15.88
CA VAL A 171 -1.94 -11.96 -15.28
C VAL A 171 -2.97 -12.82 -14.56
N TYR A 172 -3.36 -13.96 -15.15
CA TYR A 172 -4.32 -14.85 -14.53
C TYR A 172 -3.74 -15.52 -13.28
N ASP A 173 -2.54 -16.10 -13.38
CA ASP A 173 -1.91 -16.83 -12.29
C ASP A 173 -1.59 -15.90 -11.09
N LEU A 174 -1.03 -14.71 -11.35
CA LEU A 174 -0.79 -13.69 -10.34
C LEU A 174 -2.08 -13.17 -9.69
N GLY A 175 -3.17 -13.13 -10.47
CA GLY A 175 -4.48 -12.79 -9.96
C GLY A 175 -4.99 -13.79 -8.92
N GLN A 176 -4.80 -15.08 -9.18
CA GLN A 176 -5.14 -16.14 -8.23
C GLN A 176 -4.24 -16.09 -6.99
N ASP A 177 -2.93 -15.88 -7.18
CA ASP A 177 -1.98 -15.74 -6.06
C ASP A 177 -2.35 -14.56 -5.14
N MET A 178 -2.73 -13.42 -5.72
CA MET A 178 -3.19 -12.26 -4.96
C MET A 178 -4.45 -12.58 -4.14
N LEU A 179 -5.44 -13.26 -4.73
CA LEU A 179 -6.68 -13.62 -4.04
C LEU A 179 -6.45 -14.69 -2.95
N ALA A 180 -5.51 -15.61 -3.17
CA ALA A 180 -5.11 -16.61 -2.20
C ALA A 180 -4.35 -16.00 -1.00
N SER A 181 -3.61 -14.89 -1.21
CA SER A 181 -2.87 -14.16 -0.17
C SER A 181 -3.79 -13.30 0.72
N ASN A 182 -4.78 -13.91 1.35
CA ASN A 182 -5.87 -13.22 2.03
C ASN A 182 -5.62 -12.84 3.51
N GLU A 183 -4.50 -13.22 4.11
CA GLU A 183 -4.21 -12.99 5.53
C GLU A 183 -4.26 -11.49 5.89
N LEU A 184 -3.52 -10.65 5.16
CA LEU A 184 -3.54 -9.20 5.36
C LEU A 184 -4.87 -8.56 4.95
N THR A 185 -5.58 -9.14 3.98
CA THR A 185 -6.91 -8.69 3.55
C THR A 185 -7.94 -8.84 4.66
N GLN A 186 -7.84 -9.89 5.47
CA GLN A 186 -8.75 -10.12 6.60
C GLN A 186 -8.42 -9.24 7.81
N ILE A 187 -7.14 -8.92 8.03
CA ILE A 187 -6.68 -8.18 9.21
C ILE A 187 -6.72 -6.66 8.98
N ILE A 188 -6.37 -6.20 7.77
CA ILE A 188 -6.20 -4.78 7.44
C ILE A 188 -7.28 -4.41 6.42
N ALA A 189 -8.35 -3.77 6.90
CA ALA A 189 -9.49 -3.35 6.06
C ALA A 189 -9.03 -2.57 4.81
N PHE A 190 -8.07 -1.65 4.98
CA PHE A 190 -7.51 -0.87 3.86
C PHE A 190 -6.84 -1.75 2.79
N ASN A 191 -6.13 -2.82 3.19
CA ASN A 191 -5.54 -3.76 2.24
C ASN A 191 -6.64 -4.52 1.48
N GLY A 192 -7.67 -4.98 2.21
CA GLY A 192 -8.79 -5.68 1.62
C GLY A 192 -9.56 -4.86 0.59
N GLU A 193 -9.80 -3.57 0.85
CA GLU A 193 -10.45 -2.68 -0.13
C GLU A 193 -9.64 -2.53 -1.42
N ILE A 194 -8.31 -2.54 -1.33
CA ILE A 194 -7.43 -2.42 -2.49
C ILE A 194 -7.38 -3.72 -3.28
N VAL A 195 -7.38 -4.88 -2.60
CA VAL A 195 -7.51 -6.20 -3.25
C VAL A 195 -8.83 -6.29 -3.99
N LYS A 196 -9.95 -5.86 -3.41
CA LYS A 196 -11.27 -5.90 -4.07
C LYS A 196 -11.30 -5.06 -5.35
N LYS A 197 -10.76 -3.84 -5.29
CA LYS A 197 -10.63 -2.97 -6.48
C LYS A 197 -9.76 -3.60 -7.56
N THR A 198 -8.61 -4.18 -7.18
CA THR A 198 -7.73 -4.85 -8.14
C THR A 198 -8.38 -6.11 -8.72
N ALA A 199 -9.15 -6.87 -7.95
CA ALA A 199 -9.87 -8.03 -8.43
C ALA A 199 -10.93 -7.66 -9.48
N ILE A 200 -11.64 -6.54 -9.29
CA ILE A 200 -12.55 -6.01 -10.31
C ILE A 200 -11.79 -5.60 -11.56
N ASN A 201 -10.69 -4.85 -11.42
CA ASN A 201 -9.88 -4.44 -12.56
C ASN A 201 -9.37 -5.66 -13.35
N LEU A 202 -8.93 -6.71 -12.66
CA LEU A 202 -8.54 -7.98 -13.25
C LEU A 202 -9.71 -8.66 -13.97
N TYR A 203 -10.88 -8.75 -13.33
CA TYR A 203 -12.08 -9.32 -13.95
C TYR A 203 -12.43 -8.59 -15.25
N VAL A 204 -12.47 -7.25 -15.23
CA VAL A 204 -12.76 -6.41 -16.39
C VAL A 204 -11.70 -6.58 -17.48
N TYR A 205 -10.43 -6.65 -17.11
CA TYR A 205 -9.34 -6.95 -18.04
C TYR A 205 -9.54 -8.31 -18.73
N LEU A 206 -9.86 -9.37 -17.99
CA LEU A 206 -10.08 -10.69 -18.56
C LEU A 206 -11.29 -10.70 -19.51
N ILE A 207 -12.38 -10.02 -19.16
CA ILE A 207 -13.54 -9.86 -20.05
C ILE A 207 -13.15 -9.12 -21.34
N SER A 208 -12.38 -8.03 -21.24
CA SER A 208 -11.98 -7.23 -22.40
C SER A 208 -11.07 -7.99 -23.38
N LYS A 209 -10.27 -8.95 -22.88
CA LYS A 209 -9.47 -9.86 -23.71
C LYS A 209 -10.27 -11.05 -24.27
N GLY A 210 -11.53 -11.24 -23.84
CA GLY A 210 -12.38 -12.36 -24.24
C GLY A 210 -12.15 -13.65 -23.43
N TRP A 211 -11.53 -13.55 -22.26
CA TRP A 211 -11.07 -14.68 -21.44
C TRP A 211 -12.14 -15.08 -20.41
N TYR A 212 -13.37 -15.28 -20.88
CA TYR A 212 -14.57 -15.42 -20.04
C TYR A 212 -14.47 -16.54 -18.99
N ARG A 213 -13.88 -17.70 -19.34
CA ARG A 213 -13.72 -18.81 -18.39
C ARG A 213 -12.76 -18.48 -17.24
N ARG A 214 -11.72 -17.68 -17.50
CA ARG A 214 -10.79 -17.21 -16.46
C ARG A 214 -11.45 -16.12 -15.61
N ALA A 215 -12.19 -15.21 -16.25
CA ALA A 215 -12.97 -14.19 -15.55
C ALA A 215 -13.98 -14.81 -14.57
N GLU A 216 -14.73 -15.83 -15.00
CA GLU A 216 -15.70 -16.55 -14.14
C GLU A 216 -15.03 -17.23 -12.94
N LYS A 217 -13.80 -17.72 -13.09
CA LYS A 217 -13.03 -18.31 -11.97
C LYS A 217 -12.57 -17.24 -10.98
N ILE A 218 -11.99 -16.15 -11.48
CA ILE A 218 -11.59 -15.00 -10.65
C ILE A 218 -12.79 -14.45 -9.89
N GLU A 219 -13.94 -14.34 -10.53
CA GLU A 219 -15.18 -13.90 -9.90
C GLU A 219 -15.59 -14.81 -8.74
N LYS A 220 -15.58 -16.15 -8.94
CA LYS A 220 -15.92 -17.10 -7.87
C LYS A 220 -14.99 -16.99 -6.66
N GLU A 221 -13.69 -16.80 -6.90
CA GLU A 221 -12.73 -16.58 -5.82
C GLU A 221 -12.98 -15.22 -5.14
N PHE A 222 -13.22 -14.18 -5.93
CA PHE A 222 -13.49 -12.82 -5.44
C PHE A 222 -14.78 -12.74 -4.61
N ASP A 223 -15.84 -13.42 -5.01
CA ASP A 223 -17.12 -13.47 -4.28
C ASP A 223 -16.94 -13.97 -2.84
N THR A 224 -15.94 -14.80 -2.56
CA THR A 224 -15.63 -15.26 -1.19
C THR A 224 -15.14 -14.14 -0.27
N LEU A 225 -14.64 -13.04 -0.85
CA LEU A 225 -14.16 -11.86 -0.13
C LEU A 225 -15.24 -10.78 0.02
N LEU A 226 -16.40 -10.95 -0.62
CA LEU A 226 -17.48 -9.96 -0.61
C LEU A 226 -18.45 -10.20 0.53
N THR A 227 -18.84 -9.11 1.18
CA THR A 227 -19.93 -9.08 2.15
C THR A 227 -21.18 -8.44 1.54
N ASP A 228 -22.30 -8.45 2.26
CA ASP A 228 -23.51 -7.74 1.85
C ASP A 228 -23.32 -6.23 1.68
N TRP A 229 -22.31 -5.66 2.35
CA TRP A 229 -21.99 -4.24 2.30
C TRP A 229 -21.09 -3.84 1.13
N ASN A 230 -20.56 -4.80 0.37
CA ASN A 230 -19.73 -4.55 -0.81
C ASN A 230 -20.59 -4.30 -2.06
N ILE A 231 -21.42 -3.27 -1.99
CA ILE A 231 -22.41 -2.95 -3.03
C ILE A 231 -21.73 -2.44 -4.30
N GLU A 232 -20.70 -1.59 -4.19
CA GLU A 232 -19.96 -1.05 -5.34
C GLU A 232 -19.30 -2.17 -6.15
N GLU A 233 -18.68 -3.13 -5.46
CA GLU A 233 -18.06 -4.28 -6.09
C GLU A 233 -19.09 -5.15 -6.82
N LYS A 234 -20.20 -5.46 -6.16
CA LYS A 234 -21.30 -6.28 -6.72
C LYS A 234 -21.95 -5.63 -7.94
N ILE A 235 -22.18 -4.31 -7.89
CA ILE A 235 -22.70 -3.55 -9.05
C ILE A 235 -21.72 -3.62 -10.21
N SER A 236 -20.42 -3.43 -9.95
CA SER A 236 -19.39 -3.47 -10.99
C SER A 236 -19.35 -4.83 -11.68
N LEU A 237 -19.31 -5.93 -10.92
CA LEU A 237 -19.38 -7.28 -11.48
C LEU A 237 -20.65 -7.49 -12.32
N HIS A 238 -21.80 -7.05 -11.82
CA HIS A 238 -23.07 -7.20 -12.54
C HIS A 238 -23.07 -6.45 -13.88
N ILE A 239 -22.56 -5.22 -13.92
CA ILE A 239 -22.45 -4.44 -15.16
C ILE A 239 -21.59 -5.18 -16.19
N PHE A 240 -20.38 -5.60 -15.80
CA PHE A 240 -19.44 -6.21 -16.74
C PHE A 240 -19.81 -7.64 -17.16
N LYS A 241 -20.68 -8.34 -16.42
CA LYS A 241 -21.29 -9.61 -16.86
C LYS A 241 -22.25 -9.46 -18.04
N THR A 242 -22.81 -8.27 -18.24
CA THR A 242 -23.80 -8.03 -19.30
C THR A 242 -23.19 -7.66 -20.65
N PHE A 243 -21.86 -7.52 -20.72
CA PHE A 243 -21.08 -7.28 -21.94
C PHE A 243 -20.39 -8.55 -22.42
#